data_AF-A0A2S5TI85-F1
#
_entry.id   AF-A0A2S5TI85-F1
#
_cell.length_a   1.000
_cell.length_b   1.000
_cell.length_c   1.000
_cell.angle_alpha   90.00
_cell.angle_beta   90.00
_cell.angle_gamma   90.00
#
_symmetry.space_group_name_H-M   'P 1'
#
loop_
_entity.id
_entity.type
_entity.pdbx_description
1 polymer ?
#
loop_
_entity_poly.entity_id
_entity_poly.type
_entity_poly.pdbx_seq_one_letter_code
_entity_poly.pdbx_strand_id
1 'polypeptide(L)'
;MAWLQLRVSSAHPEFADEILLANGASAVSMVDAEDDPVLEPAPGETPLWRNTVTLGLFPEDTDLDPVVAALRELLPDGNEATFKTELIEDQDWVRVWLKDCPPLRFGERFWVVPHEKLGEVTDPEATVLKLDPGLAFGTGTHPTTALCLEWLAGQDLRGKTVLDFGCGSGILAIAALLLGAEKAICVDIDPQALLATRDNAEQNGVADRVKTMLPDAFAPFPADIVLANILANPLMQLAPLLASSIRPGGDLVLAGLLDRHAEEIHGAYESWFDFHDDVSKEGWTRISAVCRMPALISFRRYGERIATAGQPQPAHFPVLARAGYAAVINLATEASSNWLRDEAQLCAQQGLPYHHLPVAWTQPTPADFEGFTALLDKLQDQKLFIHCALNMRVSAFMFLHRVLNLGESVEAASQDLHAVWTPDETWQRFIDGMLQRRLSS
;
A
#
# COMPACT_ATOMS: atom_id res chain seq x y z
N MET A 1 23.92 0.99 20.34
CA MET A 1 24.34 1.41 21.68
C MET A 1 23.76 0.43 22.69
N ALA A 2 24.50 0.04 23.74
CA ALA A 2 23.95 -0.86 24.76
C ALA A 2 22.87 -0.12 25.58
N TRP A 3 21.93 -0.86 26.13
CA TRP A 3 20.79 -0.33 26.89
C TRP A 3 20.74 -0.99 28.26
N LEU A 4 20.36 -0.23 29.29
CA LEU A 4 19.98 -0.80 30.58
C LEU A 4 18.47 -1.07 30.58
N GLN A 5 18.08 -2.29 30.94
CA GLN A 5 16.69 -2.66 31.13
C GLN A 5 16.41 -2.84 32.62
N LEU A 6 15.46 -2.07 33.15
CA LEU A 6 14.93 -2.22 34.51
C LEU A 6 13.62 -2.99 34.45
N ARG A 7 13.61 -4.21 35.00
CA ARG A 7 12.41 -5.03 35.16
C ARG A 7 11.77 -4.74 36.51
N VAL A 8 10.47 -4.43 36.50
CA VAL A 8 9.65 -4.12 37.68
C VAL A 8 8.52 -5.14 37.76
N SER A 9 8.51 -5.97 38.80
CA SER A 9 7.37 -6.84 39.10
C SER A 9 6.57 -6.23 40.25
N SER A 10 5.36 -5.78 39.94
CA SER A 10 4.43 -5.09 40.85
C SER A 10 2.99 -5.52 40.51
N ALA A 11 2.11 -5.50 41.50
CA ALA A 11 0.67 -5.69 41.32
C ALA A 11 -0.02 -4.48 40.66
N HIS A 12 0.73 -3.40 40.42
CA HIS A 12 0.29 -2.10 39.93
C HIS A 12 1.11 -1.66 38.69
N PRO A 13 1.09 -2.44 37.59
CA PRO A 13 1.93 -2.20 36.41
C PRO A 13 1.66 -0.86 35.73
N GLU A 14 0.44 -0.33 35.83
CA GLU A 14 0.02 0.98 35.30
C GLU A 14 0.74 2.15 35.96
N PHE A 15 0.99 2.06 37.27
CA PHE A 15 1.76 3.06 38.00
C PHE A 15 3.25 2.92 37.71
N ALA A 16 3.74 1.70 37.56
CA ALA A 16 5.14 1.44 37.21
C ALA A 16 5.51 2.04 35.84
N ASP A 17 4.60 1.97 34.87
CA ASP A 17 4.78 2.58 33.54
C ASP A 17 4.97 4.10 33.62
N GLU A 18 4.01 4.79 34.25
CA GLU A 18 4.06 6.25 34.42
C GLU A 18 5.31 6.70 35.19
N ILE A 19 5.69 5.97 36.25
CA ILE A 19 6.88 6.29 37.04
C ILE A 19 8.16 6.09 36.21
N LEU A 20 8.27 5.01 35.44
CA LEU A 20 9.45 4.74 34.60
C LEU A 20 9.61 5.82 33.51
N LEU A 21 8.53 6.20 32.82
CA LEU A 21 8.55 7.28 31.82
C LEU A 21 8.92 8.63 32.45
N ALA A 22 8.32 8.96 33.59
CA ALA A 22 8.61 10.20 34.31
C ALA A 22 10.06 10.29 34.81
N ASN A 23 10.73 9.15 34.99
CA ASN A 23 12.12 9.06 35.43
C ASN A 23 13.10 8.77 34.28
N GLY A 24 12.70 9.00 33.03
CA GLY A 24 13.61 9.04 31.88
C GLY A 24 13.76 7.73 31.11
N ALA A 25 12.83 6.78 31.27
CA ALA A 25 12.80 5.61 30.39
C ALA A 25 12.54 6.05 28.94
N SER A 26 13.37 5.56 28.02
CA SER A 26 13.23 5.82 26.57
C SER A 26 12.06 5.05 25.96
N ALA A 27 11.72 3.90 26.56
CA ALA A 27 10.53 3.13 26.25
C ALA A 27 10.14 2.31 27.48
N VAL A 28 8.84 2.03 27.58
CA VAL A 28 8.30 1.09 28.57
C VAL A 28 7.47 0.04 27.85
N SER A 29 7.59 -1.22 28.28
CA SER A 29 6.81 -2.34 27.75
C SER A 29 6.33 -3.23 28.88
N MET A 30 5.18 -3.86 28.73
CA MET A 30 4.65 -4.81 29.70
C MET A 30 4.73 -6.22 29.11
N VAL A 31 5.29 -7.14 29.88
CA VAL A 31 5.40 -8.56 29.51
C VAL A 31 4.85 -9.44 30.62
N ASP A 32 4.42 -10.64 30.27
CA ASP A 32 4.03 -11.63 31.26
C ASP A 32 5.26 -12.19 32.01
N ALA A 33 5.14 -12.40 33.32
CA ALA A 33 6.20 -12.98 34.15
C ALA A 33 6.38 -14.49 33.95
N GLU A 34 5.34 -15.20 33.46
CA GLU A 34 5.26 -16.66 33.50
C GLU A 34 4.99 -17.36 32.14
N ASP A 35 5.00 -16.62 31.02
CA ASP A 35 4.75 -17.17 29.66
C ASP A 35 3.36 -17.88 29.52
N ASP A 36 2.33 -17.35 30.20
CA ASP A 36 0.96 -17.87 30.19
C ASP A 36 0.09 -17.05 29.21
N PRO A 37 -0.45 -17.65 28.12
CA PRO A 37 -1.20 -16.92 27.12
C PRO A 37 -2.54 -16.42 27.68
N VAL A 38 -2.77 -15.09 27.63
CA VAL A 38 -4.08 -14.51 27.88
C VAL A 38 -4.95 -14.72 26.63
N LEU A 39 -5.94 -15.60 26.75
CA LEU A 39 -7.02 -15.71 25.78
C LEU A 39 -7.93 -14.49 25.92
N GLU A 40 -8.26 -13.84 24.80
CA GLU A 40 -8.98 -12.56 24.77
C GLU A 40 -10.31 -12.60 25.54
N PRO A 41 -10.60 -11.58 26.36
CA PRO A 41 -11.86 -11.46 27.09
C PRO A 41 -12.96 -10.79 26.23
N ALA A 42 -14.14 -10.63 26.81
CA ALA A 42 -15.27 -9.97 26.15
C ALA A 42 -15.02 -8.46 25.89
N PRO A 43 -15.71 -7.85 24.90
CA PRO A 43 -15.59 -6.43 24.60
C PRO A 43 -15.85 -5.54 25.82
N GLY A 44 -14.85 -4.74 26.19
CA GLY A 44 -14.89 -3.83 27.35
C GLY A 44 -14.10 -4.30 28.57
N GLU A 45 -13.53 -5.50 28.54
CA GLU A 45 -12.61 -5.99 29.57
C GLU A 45 -11.14 -5.85 29.12
N THR A 46 -10.30 -5.32 30.00
CA THR A 46 -8.83 -5.30 29.88
C THR A 46 -8.23 -6.12 31.02
N PRO A 47 -8.06 -7.44 30.88
CA PRO A 47 -7.53 -8.30 31.91
C PRO A 47 -6.02 -8.16 31.84
N LEU A 48 -5.41 -7.67 32.91
CA LEU A 48 -3.97 -7.74 33.06
C LEU A 48 -3.57 -9.20 33.32
N TRP A 49 -2.42 -9.64 32.79
CA TRP A 49 -1.80 -10.91 33.22
C TRP A 49 -1.69 -10.92 34.74
N ARG A 50 -1.97 -12.05 35.38
CA ARG A 50 -1.98 -12.15 36.85
C ARG A 50 -0.67 -11.69 37.48
N ASN A 51 0.45 -11.87 36.77
CA ASN A 51 1.78 -11.40 37.15
C ASN A 51 2.40 -10.62 35.97
N THR A 52 2.06 -9.35 35.82
CA THR A 52 2.63 -8.47 34.77
C THR A 52 4.00 -7.91 35.23
N VAL A 53 4.99 -7.92 34.34
CA VAL A 53 6.29 -7.26 34.55
C VAL A 53 6.41 -6.05 33.63
N THR A 54 6.67 -4.89 34.22
CA THR A 54 6.93 -3.65 33.48
C THR A 54 8.43 -3.51 33.22
N LEU A 55 8.82 -3.28 31.98
CA LEU A 55 10.20 -3.17 31.51
C LEU A 55 10.47 -1.71 31.11
N GLY A 56 11.38 -1.03 31.80
CA GLY A 56 11.87 0.29 31.39
C GLY A 56 13.24 0.20 30.71
N LEU A 57 13.40 0.81 29.54
CA LEU A 57 14.67 0.90 28.83
C LEU A 57 15.33 2.26 29.03
N PHE A 58 16.60 2.25 29.40
CA PHE A 58 17.40 3.43 29.71
C PHE A 58 18.74 3.41 28.97
N PRO A 59 19.33 4.57 28.65
CA PRO A 59 20.71 4.66 28.20
C PRO A 59 21.67 3.96 29.17
N GLU A 60 22.72 3.31 28.65
CA GLU A 60 23.70 2.53 29.42
C GLU A 60 24.33 3.29 30.60
N ASP A 61 24.47 4.60 30.49
CA ASP A 61 25.08 5.49 31.49
C ASP A 61 24.08 6.02 32.54
N THR A 62 22.83 5.56 32.51
CA THR A 62 21.79 6.01 33.45
C THR A 62 21.98 5.38 34.83
N ASP A 63 22.09 6.22 35.86
CA ASP A 63 21.99 5.77 37.26
C ASP A 63 20.54 5.42 37.59
N LEU A 64 20.27 4.13 37.83
CA LEU A 64 18.93 3.61 38.10
C LEU A 64 18.57 3.61 39.59
N ASP A 65 19.50 3.90 40.50
CA ASP A 65 19.20 3.94 41.94
C ASP A 65 18.11 4.98 42.30
N PRO A 66 18.11 6.21 41.74
CA PRO A 66 17.02 7.17 41.93
C PRO A 66 15.68 6.70 41.35
N VAL A 67 15.73 5.98 40.22
CA VAL A 67 14.53 5.44 39.54
C VAL A 67 13.90 4.35 40.40
N VAL A 68 14.71 3.43 40.95
CA VAL A 68 14.24 2.38 41.88
C VAL A 68 13.73 3.00 43.18
N ALA A 69 14.36 4.06 43.69
CA ALA A 69 13.87 4.77 44.87
C ALA A 69 12.50 5.41 44.63
N ALA A 70 12.30 6.07 43.48
CA ALA A 70 11.02 6.64 43.08
C ALA A 70 9.94 5.55 42.92
N LEU A 71 10.27 4.41 42.33
CA LEU A 71 9.35 3.28 42.22
C LEU A 71 8.96 2.73 43.60
N ARG A 72 9.90 2.61 44.54
CA ARG A 72 9.58 2.15 45.91
C ARG A 72 8.70 3.13 46.69
N GLU A 73 8.83 4.42 46.43
CA GLU A 73 8.07 5.46 47.12
C GLU A 73 6.67 5.67 46.52
N LEU A 74 6.57 5.63 45.19
CA LEU A 74 5.36 6.02 44.46
C LEU A 74 4.48 4.84 44.06
N LEU A 75 5.01 3.60 44.02
CA LEU A 75 4.17 2.42 43.81
C LEU A 75 3.37 2.09 45.08
N PRO A 76 2.07 1.77 44.95
CA PRO A 76 1.24 1.36 46.08
C PRO A 76 1.78 0.13 46.82
N ASP A 77 2.49 -0.76 46.11
CA ASP A 77 3.14 -1.97 46.62
C ASP A 77 4.68 -1.88 46.58
N GLY A 78 5.26 -0.68 46.58
CA GLY A 78 6.69 -0.46 46.39
C GLY A 78 7.64 -1.18 47.36
N ASN A 79 7.15 -1.57 48.56
CA ASN A 79 7.90 -2.39 49.52
C ASN A 79 7.91 -3.90 49.20
N GLU A 80 6.95 -4.37 48.40
CA GLU A 80 6.80 -5.77 48.00
C GLU A 80 7.23 -6.00 46.54
N ALA A 81 7.30 -4.93 45.74
CA ALA A 81 7.76 -4.96 44.36
C ALA A 81 9.24 -5.39 44.22
N THR A 82 9.54 -6.13 43.16
CA THR A 82 10.92 -6.56 42.86
C THR A 82 11.48 -5.85 41.63
N PHE A 83 12.75 -5.48 41.71
CA PHE A 83 13.46 -4.71 40.69
C PHE A 83 14.70 -5.48 40.25
N LYS A 84 14.86 -5.73 38.95
CA LYS A 84 16.05 -6.36 38.38
C LYS A 84 16.59 -5.54 37.22
N THR A 85 17.88 -5.24 37.27
CA THR A 85 18.57 -4.52 36.19
C THR A 85 19.35 -5.50 35.33
N GLU A 86 19.23 -5.37 34.02
CA GLU A 86 19.93 -6.19 33.02
C GLU A 86 20.59 -5.26 31.99
N LEU A 87 21.87 -5.49 31.68
CA LEU A 87 22.55 -4.79 30.60
C LEU A 87 22.26 -5.55 29.29
N ILE A 88 21.61 -4.87 28.36
CA ILE A 88 21.35 -5.35 27.01
C ILE A 88 22.49 -4.83 26.14
N GLU A 89 23.42 -5.72 25.82
CA GLU A 89 24.46 -5.43 24.83
C GLU A 89 23.83 -5.04 23.49
N ASP A 90 24.48 -4.12 22.77
CA ASP A 90 24.15 -3.75 21.39
C ASP A 90 24.50 -4.91 20.45
N GLN A 91 23.75 -5.99 20.56
CA GLN A 91 23.84 -7.10 19.63
C GLN A 91 22.91 -6.78 18.47
N ASP A 92 23.48 -6.82 17.26
CA ASP A 92 22.75 -6.81 16.01
C ASP A 92 22.03 -8.17 15.88
N TRP A 93 20.98 -8.36 16.69
CA TRP A 93 20.21 -9.60 16.82
C TRP A 93 19.73 -10.12 15.46
N VAL A 94 19.51 -9.21 14.52
CA VAL A 94 19.19 -9.47 13.12
C VAL A 94 20.36 -10.18 12.42
N ARG A 95 21.62 -9.73 12.56
CA ARG A 95 22.78 -10.38 11.91
C ARG A 95 23.17 -11.73 12.50
N VAL A 96 22.97 -11.97 13.80
CA VAL A 96 23.33 -13.26 14.44
C VAL A 96 22.34 -14.35 14.03
N TRP A 97 21.05 -14.04 13.93
CA TRP A 97 20.03 -15.01 13.50
C TRP A 97 20.10 -15.33 12.00
N LEU A 98 20.58 -14.38 11.19
CA LEU A 98 20.57 -14.49 9.74
C LEU A 98 21.75 -15.29 9.14
N LYS A 99 22.87 -15.43 9.85
CA LYS A 99 24.02 -16.25 9.39
C LYS A 99 23.67 -17.73 9.20
N ASP A 100 22.71 -18.23 9.97
CA ASP A 100 22.33 -19.64 9.94
C ASP A 100 21.15 -19.95 9.02
N CYS A 101 20.61 -18.98 8.28
CA CYS A 101 19.49 -19.23 7.36
C CYS A 101 19.89 -20.21 6.25
N PRO A 102 19.29 -21.41 6.14
CA PRO A 102 19.58 -22.34 5.05
C PRO A 102 18.99 -21.83 3.73
N PRO A 103 19.46 -22.33 2.57
CA PRO A 103 18.75 -22.17 1.31
C PRO A 103 17.29 -22.62 1.44
N LEU A 104 16.35 -21.76 1.05
CA LEU A 104 14.91 -22.03 1.15
C LEU A 104 14.36 -22.40 -0.22
N ARG A 105 13.68 -23.55 -0.31
CA ARG A 105 13.03 -24.01 -1.54
C ARG A 105 11.53 -23.73 -1.51
N PHE A 106 11.01 -23.20 -2.60
CA PHE A 106 9.58 -22.99 -2.83
C PHE A 106 9.16 -23.68 -4.14
N GLY A 107 8.04 -24.40 -4.11
CA GLY A 107 7.64 -25.27 -5.22
C GLY A 107 8.68 -26.35 -5.51
N GLU A 108 8.82 -26.74 -6.79
CA GLU A 108 9.74 -27.81 -7.18
C GLU A 108 11.19 -27.33 -7.37
N ARG A 109 11.38 -26.16 -8.01
CA ARG A 109 12.68 -25.72 -8.55
C ARG A 109 13.11 -24.31 -8.16
N PHE A 110 12.29 -23.55 -7.43
CA PHE A 110 12.63 -22.16 -7.07
C PHE A 110 13.28 -22.10 -5.69
N TRP A 111 14.39 -21.36 -5.58
CA TRP A 111 15.17 -21.25 -4.35
C TRP A 111 15.51 -19.81 -4.02
N VAL A 112 15.45 -19.45 -2.75
CA VAL A 112 16.02 -18.21 -2.20
C VAL A 112 17.27 -18.58 -1.41
N VAL A 113 18.41 -17.99 -1.79
CA VAL A 113 19.71 -18.46 -1.33
C VAL A 113 20.61 -17.27 -0.97
N PRO A 114 21.18 -17.24 0.26
CA PRO A 114 22.24 -16.31 0.62
C PRO A 114 23.50 -16.53 -0.24
N HIS A 115 24.25 -15.47 -0.54
CA HIS A 115 25.41 -15.54 -1.45
C HIS A 115 26.45 -16.56 -1.00
N GLU A 116 26.71 -16.65 0.30
CA GLU A 116 27.69 -17.57 0.89
C GLU A 116 27.28 -19.05 0.73
N LYS A 117 25.99 -19.33 0.52
CA LYS A 117 25.41 -20.68 0.47
C LYS A 117 25.01 -21.13 -0.93
N LEU A 118 25.38 -20.38 -1.98
CA LEU A 118 25.04 -20.74 -3.37
C LEU A 118 25.56 -22.12 -3.78
N GLY A 119 26.70 -22.56 -3.23
CA GLY A 119 27.26 -23.88 -3.48
C GLY A 119 26.46 -25.05 -2.89
N GLU A 120 25.49 -24.80 -2.00
CA GLU A 120 24.65 -25.83 -1.40
C GLU A 120 23.49 -26.28 -2.32
N VAL A 121 23.11 -25.46 -3.31
CA VAL A 121 22.11 -25.81 -4.31
C VAL A 121 22.78 -26.58 -5.45
N THR A 122 22.53 -27.89 -5.49
CA THR A 122 23.18 -28.82 -6.43
C THR A 122 22.32 -29.19 -7.65
N ASP A 123 21.04 -28.80 -7.65
CA ASP A 123 20.12 -29.07 -8.76
C ASP A 123 20.44 -28.14 -9.94
N PRO A 124 20.88 -28.67 -11.10
CA PRO A 124 21.23 -27.85 -12.27
C PRO A 124 20.04 -27.14 -12.89
N GLU A 125 18.81 -27.58 -12.59
CA GLU A 125 17.58 -26.99 -13.10
C GLU A 125 16.95 -25.99 -12.12
N ALA A 126 17.62 -25.71 -11.01
CA ALA A 126 17.14 -24.77 -10.01
C ALA A 126 17.12 -23.34 -10.56
N THR A 127 16.00 -22.65 -10.33
CA THR A 127 15.91 -21.20 -10.44
C THR A 127 16.29 -20.59 -9.10
N VAL A 128 17.41 -19.86 -9.07
CA VAL A 128 17.99 -19.33 -7.84
C VAL A 128 17.84 -17.82 -7.77
N LEU A 129 17.12 -17.35 -6.75
CA LEU A 129 17.12 -15.97 -6.31
C LEU A 129 18.20 -15.79 -5.24
N LYS A 130 19.18 -14.94 -5.54
CA LYS A 130 20.27 -14.58 -4.64
C LYS A 130 19.83 -13.42 -3.77
N LEU A 131 19.75 -13.62 -2.46
CA LEU A 131 19.38 -12.59 -1.52
C LEU A 131 20.07 -12.82 -0.20
N ASP A 132 20.93 -11.89 0.18
CA ASP A 132 21.47 -11.90 1.54
C ASP A 132 20.42 -11.41 2.51
N PRO A 133 20.32 -12.04 3.68
CA PRO A 133 19.48 -11.51 4.71
C PRO A 133 19.99 -10.12 5.15
N GLY A 134 19.08 -9.15 5.25
CA GLY A 134 19.45 -7.77 5.52
C GLY A 134 18.37 -6.96 6.22
N LEU A 135 18.62 -5.65 6.36
CA LEU A 135 17.79 -4.69 7.08
C LEU A 135 16.46 -4.37 6.37
N ALA A 136 16.36 -4.60 5.06
CA ALA A 136 15.10 -4.43 4.33
C ALA A 136 14.19 -5.64 4.55
N PHE A 137 12.93 -5.41 4.94
CA PHE A 137 11.93 -6.45 5.13
C PHE A 137 11.77 -7.33 3.87
N GLY A 138 11.55 -8.63 4.05
CA GLY A 138 11.37 -9.59 2.94
C GLY A 138 12.59 -10.45 2.62
N THR A 139 13.19 -11.12 3.61
CA THR A 139 14.31 -12.07 3.44
C THR A 139 13.87 -13.48 3.01
N GLY A 140 12.55 -13.71 2.83
CA GLY A 140 11.99 -15.03 2.49
C GLY A 140 11.71 -15.95 3.69
N THR A 141 12.24 -15.65 4.88
CA THR A 141 12.06 -16.46 6.10
C THR A 141 10.72 -16.21 6.79
N HIS A 142 10.14 -15.02 6.62
CA HIS A 142 8.85 -14.68 7.23
C HIS A 142 7.71 -15.47 6.56
N PRO A 143 6.75 -16.06 7.32
CA PRO A 143 5.67 -16.88 6.76
C PRO A 143 4.93 -16.22 5.60
N THR A 144 4.68 -14.91 5.68
CA THR A 144 3.97 -14.15 4.63
C THR A 144 4.73 -14.12 3.30
N THR A 145 6.06 -13.97 3.35
CA THR A 145 6.89 -13.96 2.14
C THR A 145 6.95 -15.37 1.55
N ALA A 146 7.12 -16.39 2.40
CA ALA A 146 7.10 -17.79 1.97
C ALA A 146 5.80 -18.14 1.24
N LEU A 147 4.64 -17.76 1.77
CA LEU A 147 3.33 -18.01 1.14
C LEU A 147 3.21 -17.38 -0.26
N CYS A 148 3.73 -16.16 -0.46
CA CYS A 148 3.75 -15.51 -1.76
C CYS A 148 4.74 -16.19 -2.74
N LEU A 149 5.92 -16.58 -2.27
CA LEU A 149 6.91 -17.27 -3.09
C LEU A 149 6.44 -18.67 -3.51
N GLU A 150 5.77 -19.40 -2.61
CA GLU A 150 5.11 -20.68 -2.93
C GLU A 150 4.03 -20.49 -4.00
N TRP A 151 3.22 -19.42 -3.90
CA TRP A 151 2.22 -19.11 -4.91
C TRP A 151 2.87 -18.84 -6.27
N LEU A 152 3.87 -17.95 -6.32
CA LEU A 152 4.59 -17.57 -7.55
C LEU A 152 5.25 -18.77 -8.23
N ALA A 153 5.90 -19.64 -7.45
CA ALA A 153 6.56 -20.84 -7.96
C ALA A 153 5.58 -21.85 -8.62
N GLY A 154 4.29 -21.74 -8.34
CA GLY A 154 3.23 -22.55 -8.95
C GLY A 154 2.56 -21.90 -10.17
N GLN A 155 2.92 -20.68 -10.57
CA GLN A 155 2.26 -19.95 -11.66
C GLN A 155 3.02 -20.01 -12.99
N ASP A 156 2.29 -19.87 -14.11
CA ASP A 156 2.88 -19.52 -15.40
C ASP A 156 3.01 -17.99 -15.52
N LEU A 157 4.24 -17.49 -15.37
CA LEU A 157 4.52 -16.05 -15.38
C LEU A 157 5.01 -15.55 -16.74
N ARG A 158 5.14 -16.41 -17.76
CA ARG A 158 5.73 -16.04 -19.05
C ARG A 158 5.00 -14.88 -19.71
N GLY A 159 5.73 -13.80 -19.98
CA GLY A 159 5.18 -12.61 -20.65
C GLY A 159 4.28 -11.75 -19.76
N LYS A 160 4.13 -12.08 -18.46
CA LYS A 160 3.27 -11.32 -17.56
C LYS A 160 3.98 -10.06 -17.04
N THR A 161 3.21 -8.98 -16.86
CA THR A 161 3.64 -7.79 -16.13
C THR A 161 3.16 -7.84 -14.69
N VAL A 162 4.07 -7.65 -13.74
CA VAL A 162 3.81 -7.75 -12.30
C VAL A 162 3.90 -6.36 -11.66
N LEU A 163 2.96 -6.06 -10.77
CA LEU A 163 3.04 -4.96 -9.81
C LEU A 163 3.35 -5.54 -8.43
N ASP A 164 4.39 -5.05 -7.78
CA ASP A 164 4.76 -5.36 -6.40
C ASP A 164 4.62 -4.08 -5.56
N PHE A 165 3.57 -4.00 -4.74
CA PHE A 165 3.20 -2.82 -3.97
C PHE A 165 3.55 -3.01 -2.48
N GLY A 166 4.53 -2.23 -2.01
CA GLY A 166 5.27 -2.48 -0.77
C GLY A 166 6.43 -3.44 -1.01
N CYS A 167 7.29 -3.14 -1.99
CA CYS A 167 8.25 -4.11 -2.51
C CYS A 167 9.39 -4.46 -1.54
N GLY A 168 9.73 -3.60 -0.57
CA GLY A 168 10.77 -3.90 0.43
C GLY A 168 12.12 -4.26 -0.20
N SER A 169 12.60 -5.48 0.06
CA SER A 169 13.81 -6.04 -0.56
C SER A 169 13.70 -6.30 -2.08
N GLY A 170 12.50 -6.27 -2.63
CA GLY A 170 12.20 -6.62 -4.02
C GLY A 170 12.07 -8.13 -4.26
N ILE A 171 12.06 -8.94 -3.21
CA ILE A 171 12.10 -10.41 -3.32
C ILE A 171 10.98 -10.98 -4.19
N LEU A 172 9.74 -10.47 -4.08
CA LEU A 172 8.61 -10.98 -4.84
C LEU A 172 8.68 -10.59 -6.33
N ALA A 173 8.99 -9.33 -6.61
CA ALA A 173 9.25 -8.85 -7.97
C ALA A 173 10.39 -9.62 -8.66
N ILE A 174 11.53 -9.79 -7.99
CA ILE A 174 12.68 -10.51 -8.52
C ILE A 174 12.35 -11.99 -8.73
N ALA A 175 11.64 -12.61 -7.79
CA ALA A 175 11.17 -13.99 -7.93
C ALA A 175 10.31 -14.15 -9.18
N ALA A 176 9.32 -13.26 -9.37
CA ALA A 176 8.47 -13.31 -10.55
C ALA A 176 9.25 -13.17 -11.86
N LEU A 177 10.25 -12.28 -11.91
CA LEU A 177 11.11 -12.07 -13.09
C LEU A 177 12.01 -13.28 -13.41
N LEU A 178 12.54 -13.93 -12.38
CA LEU A 178 13.33 -15.16 -12.53
C LEU A 178 12.45 -16.34 -12.98
N LEU A 179 11.20 -16.36 -12.54
CA LEU A 179 10.19 -17.35 -12.91
C LEU A 179 9.50 -17.08 -14.26
N GLY A 180 9.90 -16.03 -14.99
CA GLY A 180 9.52 -15.80 -16.39
C GLY A 180 8.66 -14.57 -16.67
N ALA A 181 8.33 -13.76 -15.66
CA ALA A 181 7.68 -12.47 -15.88
C ALA A 181 8.52 -11.58 -16.80
N GLU A 182 7.84 -10.81 -17.66
CA GLU A 182 8.48 -9.89 -18.60
C GLU A 182 9.02 -8.66 -17.88
N LYS A 183 8.25 -8.14 -16.92
CA LYS A 183 8.56 -6.90 -16.23
C LYS A 183 7.92 -6.85 -14.84
N ALA A 184 8.61 -6.20 -13.90
CA ALA A 184 8.06 -5.86 -12.59
C ALA A 184 8.10 -4.34 -12.35
N ILE A 185 6.98 -3.80 -11.87
CA ILE A 185 6.87 -2.44 -11.35
C ILE A 185 6.80 -2.54 -9.83
N CYS A 186 7.72 -1.88 -9.14
CA CYS A 186 7.88 -1.95 -7.70
C CYS A 186 7.56 -0.58 -7.09
N VAL A 187 6.65 -0.54 -6.13
CA VAL A 187 6.26 0.68 -5.42
C VAL A 187 6.54 0.50 -3.94
N ASP A 188 7.16 1.49 -3.30
CA ASP A 188 7.37 1.50 -1.86
C ASP A 188 7.41 2.94 -1.35
N ILE A 189 6.96 3.16 -0.12
CA ILE A 189 7.01 4.47 0.55
C ILE A 189 8.43 4.81 1.02
N ASP A 190 9.28 3.81 1.26
CA ASP A 190 10.64 4.01 1.72
C ASP A 190 11.64 4.06 0.55
N PRO A 191 12.32 5.20 0.31
CA PRO A 191 13.38 5.26 -0.68
C PRO A 191 14.47 4.19 -0.50
N GLN A 192 14.77 3.77 0.73
CA GLN A 192 15.77 2.73 1.00
C GLN A 192 15.33 1.36 0.49
N ALA A 193 14.04 1.01 0.61
CA ALA A 193 13.47 -0.19 0.01
C ALA A 193 13.61 -0.15 -1.52
N LEU A 194 13.39 1.01 -2.16
CA LEU A 194 13.60 1.17 -3.59
C LEU A 194 15.06 1.03 -4.01
N LEU A 195 16.03 1.48 -3.18
CA LEU A 195 17.45 1.23 -3.40
C LEU A 195 17.75 -0.27 -3.32
N ALA A 196 17.33 -0.92 -2.23
CA ALA A 196 17.55 -2.34 -1.98
C ALA A 196 16.96 -3.22 -3.09
N THR A 197 15.73 -2.92 -3.54
CA THR A 197 15.08 -3.61 -4.66
C THR A 197 15.93 -3.55 -5.94
N ARG A 198 16.51 -2.39 -6.27
CA ARG A 198 17.37 -2.27 -7.45
C ARG A 198 18.68 -3.02 -7.28
N ASP A 199 19.35 -2.88 -6.15
CA ASP A 199 20.63 -3.55 -5.89
C ASP A 199 20.46 -5.07 -5.92
N ASN A 200 19.37 -5.59 -5.34
CA ASN A 200 19.04 -7.02 -5.39
C ASN A 200 18.68 -7.46 -6.81
N ALA A 201 17.96 -6.63 -7.59
CA ALA A 201 17.65 -6.94 -8.98
C ALA A 201 18.92 -6.97 -9.86
N GLU A 202 19.90 -6.10 -9.59
CA GLU A 202 21.22 -6.12 -10.25
C GLU A 202 21.97 -7.40 -9.92
N GLN A 203 22.02 -7.77 -8.64
CA GLN A 203 22.65 -9.03 -8.20
C GLN A 203 22.01 -10.24 -8.87
N ASN A 204 20.70 -10.21 -9.13
CA ASN A 204 19.98 -11.28 -9.82
C ASN A 204 19.96 -11.17 -11.35
N GLY A 205 20.59 -10.15 -11.94
CA GLY A 205 20.65 -9.97 -13.39
C GLY A 205 19.29 -9.65 -14.04
N VAL A 206 18.38 -9.03 -13.29
CA VAL A 206 17.02 -8.67 -13.76
C VAL A 206 16.70 -7.17 -13.66
N ALA A 207 17.71 -6.34 -13.36
CA ALA A 207 17.54 -4.91 -13.15
C ALA A 207 16.93 -4.17 -14.36
N ASP A 208 17.19 -4.61 -15.59
CA ASP A 208 16.63 -4.05 -16.82
C ASP A 208 15.10 -4.24 -16.93
N ARG A 209 14.56 -5.23 -16.21
CA ARG A 209 13.13 -5.57 -16.16
C ARG A 209 12.43 -5.07 -14.90
N VAL A 210 13.13 -4.37 -14.01
CA VAL A 210 12.57 -3.77 -12.79
C VAL A 210 12.46 -2.26 -12.94
N LYS A 211 11.31 -1.70 -12.54
CA LYS A 211 11.16 -0.25 -12.37
C LYS A 211 10.66 0.05 -10.96
N THR A 212 11.44 0.78 -10.19
CA THR A 212 11.05 1.26 -8.85
C THR A 212 10.50 2.68 -8.90
N MET A 213 9.53 3.00 -8.05
CA MET A 213 9.01 4.36 -7.87
C MET A 213 8.35 4.58 -6.50
N LEU A 214 8.28 5.83 -6.07
CA LEU A 214 7.47 6.24 -4.93
C LEU A 214 5.98 6.26 -5.30
N PRO A 215 5.04 6.16 -4.33
CA PRO A 215 3.60 6.19 -4.61
C PRO A 215 3.13 7.44 -5.36
N ASP A 216 3.71 8.60 -5.08
CA ASP A 216 3.35 9.87 -5.75
C ASP A 216 3.63 9.86 -7.26
N ALA A 217 4.58 9.02 -7.70
CA ALA A 217 4.92 8.84 -9.11
C ALA A 217 4.17 7.65 -9.75
N PHE A 218 3.39 6.91 -8.98
CA PHE A 218 2.67 5.74 -9.44
C PHE A 218 1.34 6.13 -10.09
N ALA A 219 1.07 5.55 -11.24
CA ALA A 219 -0.23 5.63 -11.90
C ALA A 219 -0.73 4.20 -12.15
N PRO A 220 -1.98 3.86 -11.78
CA PRO A 220 -2.54 2.55 -12.05
C PRO A 220 -2.50 2.19 -13.54
N PHE A 221 -2.17 0.93 -13.79
CA PHE A 221 -2.08 0.34 -15.13
C PHE A 221 -2.58 -1.11 -15.06
N PRO A 222 -3.04 -1.71 -16.18
CA PRO A 222 -3.63 -3.04 -16.17
C PRO A 222 -2.56 -4.16 -16.04
N ALA A 223 -2.02 -4.39 -14.83
CA ALA A 223 -1.07 -5.47 -14.58
C ALA A 223 -1.72 -6.86 -14.73
N ASP A 224 -0.93 -7.87 -15.09
CA ASP A 224 -1.37 -9.27 -15.09
C ASP A 224 -1.44 -9.84 -13.68
N ILE A 225 -0.54 -9.40 -12.80
CA ILE A 225 -0.45 -9.82 -11.41
C ILE A 225 -0.18 -8.61 -10.53
N VAL A 226 -0.91 -8.51 -9.42
CA VAL A 226 -0.67 -7.54 -8.35
C VAL A 226 -0.32 -8.29 -7.07
N LEU A 227 0.86 -8.02 -6.54
CA LEU A 227 1.38 -8.55 -5.28
C LEU A 227 1.42 -7.42 -4.26
N ALA A 228 0.94 -7.68 -3.04
CA ALA A 228 1.11 -6.76 -1.91
C ALA A 228 1.27 -7.56 -0.61
N ASN A 229 2.49 -7.62 -0.08
CA ASN A 229 2.80 -8.25 1.20
C ASN A 229 3.05 -7.16 2.26
N ILE A 230 1.97 -6.54 2.73
CA ILE A 230 1.98 -5.40 3.66
C ILE A 230 0.89 -5.57 4.72
N LEU A 231 0.87 -4.69 5.72
CA LEU A 231 -0.08 -4.79 6.83
C LEU A 231 -1.54 -4.67 6.36
N ALA A 232 -2.45 -5.31 7.09
CA ALA A 232 -3.89 -5.39 6.76
C ALA A 232 -4.56 -4.02 6.61
N ASN A 233 -4.28 -3.06 7.51
CA ASN A 233 -4.90 -1.72 7.45
C ASN A 233 -4.54 -0.97 6.15
N PRO A 234 -3.24 -0.86 5.77
CA PRO A 234 -2.86 -0.38 4.44
C PRO A 234 -3.52 -1.15 3.29
N LEU A 235 -3.61 -2.49 3.34
CA LEU A 235 -4.27 -3.28 2.30
C LEU A 235 -5.73 -2.86 2.10
N MET A 236 -6.49 -2.65 3.18
CA MET A 236 -7.88 -2.19 3.08
C MET A 236 -7.97 -0.79 2.45
N GLN A 237 -7.10 0.13 2.86
CA GLN A 237 -7.09 1.50 2.34
C GLN A 237 -6.68 1.56 0.86
N LEU A 238 -5.76 0.70 0.45
CA LEU A 238 -5.23 0.62 -0.91
C LEU A 238 -6.12 -0.20 -1.86
N ALA A 239 -7.18 -0.84 -1.37
CA ALA A 239 -8.01 -1.74 -2.18
C ALA A 239 -8.49 -1.13 -3.51
N PRO A 240 -9.03 0.11 -3.56
CA PRO A 240 -9.42 0.72 -4.83
C PRO A 240 -8.22 0.96 -5.76
N LEU A 241 -7.05 1.31 -5.22
CA LEU A 241 -5.84 1.56 -6.01
C LEU A 241 -5.34 0.26 -6.64
N LEU A 242 -5.20 -0.80 -5.84
CA LEU A 242 -4.75 -2.12 -6.31
C LEU A 242 -5.77 -2.72 -7.29
N ALA A 243 -7.07 -2.60 -7.01
CA ALA A 243 -8.14 -3.00 -7.92
C ALA A 243 -8.14 -2.24 -9.25
N SER A 244 -7.68 -0.99 -9.28
CA SER A 244 -7.53 -0.22 -10.53
C SER A 244 -6.24 -0.53 -11.29
N SER A 245 -5.30 -1.21 -10.64
CA SER A 245 -3.95 -1.54 -11.14
C SER A 245 -3.84 -2.96 -11.68
N ILE A 246 -4.96 -3.60 -11.99
CA ILE A 246 -5.01 -4.97 -12.50
C ILE A 246 -5.94 -5.04 -13.70
N ARG A 247 -5.65 -5.94 -14.65
CA ARG A 247 -6.56 -6.22 -15.76
C ARG A 247 -7.65 -7.22 -15.36
N PRO A 248 -8.79 -7.27 -16.06
CA PRO A 248 -9.72 -8.38 -15.93
C PRO A 248 -9.01 -9.73 -16.19
N GLY A 249 -9.30 -10.71 -15.35
CA GLY A 249 -8.66 -12.03 -15.34
C GLY A 249 -7.20 -12.01 -14.87
N GLY A 250 -6.70 -10.90 -14.31
CA GLY A 250 -5.40 -10.84 -13.64
C GLY A 250 -5.48 -11.35 -12.21
N ASP A 251 -4.34 -11.76 -11.65
CA ASP A 251 -4.24 -12.36 -10.33
C ASP A 251 -3.84 -11.34 -9.26
N LEU A 252 -4.60 -11.26 -8.17
CA LEU A 252 -4.26 -10.50 -6.98
C LEU A 252 -3.73 -11.46 -5.90
N VAL A 253 -2.62 -11.10 -5.26
CA VAL A 253 -2.07 -11.84 -4.12
C VAL A 253 -1.75 -10.87 -3.00
N LEU A 254 -2.44 -11.05 -1.87
CA LEU A 254 -2.28 -10.26 -0.67
C LEU A 254 -1.71 -11.12 0.44
N ALA A 255 -0.72 -10.61 1.16
CA ALA A 255 -0.16 -11.22 2.36
C ALA A 255 0.28 -10.13 3.34
N GLY A 256 0.87 -10.51 4.48
CA GLY A 256 1.21 -9.53 5.53
C GLY A 256 0.06 -9.29 6.52
N LEU A 257 -0.96 -10.15 6.48
CA LEU A 257 -2.10 -10.13 7.38
C LEU A 257 -2.17 -11.41 8.23
N LEU A 258 -2.75 -11.26 9.42
CA LEU A 258 -3.05 -12.37 10.33
C LEU A 258 -4.40 -12.97 9.97
N ASP A 259 -4.62 -14.23 10.33
CA ASP A 259 -5.84 -14.99 10.00
C ASP A 259 -7.13 -14.24 10.40
N ARG A 260 -7.11 -13.56 11.56
CA ARG A 260 -8.25 -12.76 12.06
C ARG A 260 -8.64 -11.58 11.16
N HIS A 261 -7.73 -11.08 10.33
CA HIS A 261 -8.01 -9.94 9.43
C HIS A 261 -8.53 -10.40 8.06
N ALA A 262 -8.60 -11.70 7.77
CA ALA A 262 -8.94 -12.19 6.45
C ALA A 262 -10.32 -11.72 5.97
N GLU A 263 -11.36 -11.83 6.81
CA GLU A 263 -12.73 -11.39 6.50
C GLU A 263 -12.82 -9.90 6.15
N GLU A 264 -12.08 -9.04 6.88
CA GLU A 264 -12.04 -7.60 6.59
C GLU A 264 -11.39 -7.31 5.23
N ILE A 265 -10.35 -8.06 4.87
CA ILE A 265 -9.72 -7.97 3.56
C ILE A 265 -10.66 -8.48 2.46
N HIS A 266 -11.36 -9.60 2.65
CA HIS A 266 -12.37 -10.07 1.70
C HIS A 266 -13.44 -9.00 1.43
N GLY A 267 -14.01 -8.42 2.49
CA GLY A 267 -15.01 -7.35 2.38
C GLY A 267 -14.50 -6.08 1.69
N ALA A 268 -13.21 -5.74 1.84
CA ALA A 268 -12.62 -4.59 1.15
C ALA A 268 -12.42 -4.80 -0.36
N TYR A 269 -12.32 -6.04 -0.84
CA TYR A 269 -11.95 -6.37 -2.22
C TYR A 269 -13.05 -7.10 -3.03
N GLU A 270 -14.07 -7.68 -2.39
CA GLU A 270 -15.13 -8.51 -3.03
C GLU A 270 -15.88 -7.86 -4.21
N SER A 271 -15.91 -6.53 -4.25
CA SER A 271 -16.55 -5.78 -5.34
C SER A 271 -15.86 -6.02 -6.68
N TRP A 272 -14.56 -6.30 -6.70
CA TRP A 272 -13.74 -6.37 -7.91
C TRP A 272 -13.18 -7.76 -8.21
N PHE A 273 -13.14 -8.65 -7.22
CA PHE A 273 -12.41 -9.91 -7.28
C PHE A 273 -13.28 -11.13 -6.96
N ASP A 274 -12.93 -12.26 -7.57
CA ASP A 274 -13.42 -13.59 -7.22
C ASP A 274 -12.28 -14.34 -6.50
N PHE A 275 -12.49 -14.71 -5.24
CA PHE A 275 -11.44 -15.27 -4.38
C PHE A 275 -11.23 -16.77 -4.57
N HIS A 276 -9.98 -17.19 -4.36
CA HIS A 276 -9.61 -18.58 -4.11
C HIS A 276 -9.59 -18.89 -2.61
N ASP A 277 -9.38 -20.15 -2.26
CA ASP A 277 -9.17 -20.54 -0.87
C ASP A 277 -7.91 -19.86 -0.29
N ASP A 278 -8.07 -19.31 0.90
CA ASP A 278 -7.00 -18.71 1.67
C ASP A 278 -6.00 -19.78 2.11
N VAL A 279 -4.71 -19.40 2.18
CA VAL A 279 -3.66 -20.29 2.68
C VAL A 279 -2.99 -19.65 3.88
N SER A 280 -3.07 -20.32 5.02
CA SER A 280 -2.51 -19.87 6.28
C SER A 280 -1.26 -20.66 6.67
N LYS A 281 -0.29 -19.99 7.28
CA LYS A 281 0.93 -20.56 7.83
C LYS A 281 1.31 -19.77 9.08
N GLU A 282 1.39 -20.45 10.22
CA GLU A 282 1.84 -19.88 11.49
C GLU A 282 1.04 -18.61 11.91
N GLY A 283 -0.28 -18.62 11.70
CA GLY A 283 -1.17 -17.51 12.05
C GLY A 283 -1.19 -16.35 11.05
N TRP A 284 -0.42 -16.46 9.96
CA TRP A 284 -0.41 -15.52 8.83
C TRP A 284 -1.15 -16.10 7.64
N THR A 285 -1.90 -15.26 6.93
CA THR A 285 -2.69 -15.65 5.77
C THR A 285 -2.20 -15.00 4.48
N ARG A 286 -2.26 -15.75 3.39
CA ARG A 286 -2.19 -15.26 2.01
C ARG A 286 -3.54 -15.44 1.34
N ILE A 287 -4.10 -14.32 0.88
CA ILE A 287 -5.33 -14.27 0.10
C ILE A 287 -4.95 -14.15 -1.38
N SER A 288 -5.60 -14.92 -2.25
CA SER A 288 -5.43 -14.82 -3.70
C SER A 288 -6.77 -14.77 -4.41
N ALA A 289 -6.86 -13.98 -5.47
CA ALA A 289 -8.12 -13.76 -6.18
C ALA A 289 -7.89 -13.42 -7.65
N VAL A 290 -8.91 -13.59 -8.48
CA VAL A 290 -8.91 -13.19 -9.89
C VAL A 290 -9.76 -11.95 -10.08
N CYS A 291 -9.25 -10.95 -10.78
CA CYS A 291 -10.00 -9.73 -11.06
C CYS A 291 -11.16 -10.00 -12.02
N ARG A 292 -12.39 -9.78 -11.56
CA ARG A 292 -13.61 -9.85 -12.38
C ARG A 292 -13.82 -8.57 -13.17
N MET A 293 -13.74 -7.44 -12.47
CA MET A 293 -13.87 -6.10 -13.04
C MET A 293 -12.99 -5.14 -12.25
N PRO A 294 -12.00 -4.49 -12.87
CA PRO A 294 -11.13 -3.58 -12.14
C PRO A 294 -11.88 -2.33 -11.68
N ALA A 295 -11.32 -1.67 -10.67
CA ALA A 295 -11.85 -0.39 -10.20
C ALA A 295 -11.55 0.74 -11.20
N LEU A 296 -12.45 1.72 -11.29
CA LEU A 296 -12.17 2.98 -11.94
C LEU A 296 -11.30 3.87 -11.01
N ILE A 297 -10.20 4.37 -11.54
CA ILE A 297 -9.26 5.23 -10.80
C ILE A 297 -9.98 6.48 -10.29
N SER A 298 -9.93 6.74 -8.99
CA SER A 298 -10.50 7.95 -8.36
C SER A 298 -11.94 8.26 -8.78
N PHE A 299 -12.79 7.26 -8.96
CA PHE A 299 -14.16 7.43 -9.45
C PHE A 299 -15.00 8.37 -8.57
N ARG A 300 -15.71 9.31 -9.20
CA ARG A 300 -16.65 10.24 -8.55
C ARG A 300 -17.92 10.35 -9.36
N ARG A 301 -19.05 10.55 -8.66
CA ARG A 301 -20.36 10.75 -9.29
C ARG A 301 -20.90 12.11 -8.87
N TYR A 302 -21.30 12.92 -9.85
CA TYR A 302 -21.89 14.24 -9.67
C TYR A 302 -23.35 14.17 -10.14
N GLY A 303 -24.25 13.93 -9.19
CA GLY A 303 -25.68 13.71 -9.46
C GLY A 303 -25.95 12.45 -10.28
N GLU A 304 -27.06 12.43 -11.02
CA GLU A 304 -27.43 11.25 -11.84
C GLU A 304 -26.77 11.23 -13.22
N ARG A 305 -26.30 12.39 -13.67
CA ARG A 305 -25.91 12.64 -15.05
C ARG A 305 -24.42 12.51 -15.30
N ILE A 306 -23.57 12.96 -14.38
CA ILE A 306 -22.13 13.05 -14.61
C ILE A 306 -21.41 12.09 -13.68
N ALA A 307 -20.47 11.33 -14.23
CA ALA A 307 -19.45 10.65 -13.44
C ALA A 307 -18.07 10.91 -14.03
N THR A 308 -17.07 10.86 -13.16
CA THR A 308 -15.69 11.11 -13.52
C THR A 308 -14.74 10.07 -12.97
N ALA A 309 -13.61 9.87 -13.65
CA ALA A 309 -12.57 8.95 -13.22
C ALA A 309 -11.20 9.29 -13.84
N GLY A 310 -10.17 8.55 -13.45
CA GLY A 310 -8.95 8.42 -14.24
C GLY A 310 -9.18 7.52 -15.46
N GLN A 311 -8.10 7.14 -16.14
CA GLN A 311 -8.18 6.48 -17.44
C GLN A 311 -8.93 5.15 -17.32
N PRO A 312 -10.03 4.95 -18.07
CA PRO A 312 -10.71 3.67 -18.12
C PRO A 312 -9.86 2.62 -18.83
N GLN A 313 -9.87 1.40 -18.31
CA GLN A 313 -9.41 0.22 -19.03
C GLN A 313 -10.43 -0.19 -20.11
N PRO A 314 -10.02 -0.92 -21.17
CA PRO A 314 -10.91 -1.37 -22.24
C PRO A 314 -12.18 -2.08 -21.76
N ALA A 315 -12.12 -2.83 -20.67
CA ALA A 315 -13.26 -3.55 -20.10
C ALA A 315 -14.35 -2.64 -19.52
N HIS A 316 -14.05 -1.37 -19.24
CA HIS A 316 -15.03 -0.43 -18.70
C HIS A 316 -16.01 0.09 -19.76
N PHE A 317 -15.60 0.30 -21.01
CA PHE A 317 -16.47 0.92 -22.02
C PHE A 317 -17.79 0.17 -22.25
N PRO A 318 -17.83 -1.17 -22.36
CA PRO A 318 -19.09 -1.92 -22.45
C PRO A 318 -19.98 -1.78 -21.20
N VAL A 319 -19.38 -1.60 -20.03
CA VAL A 319 -20.12 -1.37 -18.77
C VAL A 319 -20.69 0.04 -18.74
N LEU A 320 -19.92 1.04 -19.18
CA LEU A 320 -20.37 2.43 -19.28
C LEU A 320 -21.59 2.55 -20.22
N ALA A 321 -21.54 1.92 -21.39
CA ALA A 321 -22.67 1.90 -22.31
C ALA A 321 -23.91 1.25 -21.68
N ARG A 322 -23.76 0.09 -21.02
CA ARG A 322 -24.87 -0.58 -20.31
C ARG A 322 -25.43 0.22 -19.14
N ALA A 323 -24.59 1.03 -18.49
CA ALA A 323 -24.99 1.95 -17.42
C ALA A 323 -25.70 3.22 -17.94
N GLY A 324 -25.91 3.32 -19.26
CA GLY A 324 -26.64 4.39 -19.91
C GLY A 324 -25.85 5.68 -20.09
N TYR A 325 -24.51 5.64 -19.95
CA TYR A 325 -23.69 6.78 -20.37
C TYR A 325 -23.81 6.95 -21.88
N ALA A 326 -24.02 8.18 -22.31
CA ALA A 326 -24.32 8.54 -23.69
C ALA A 326 -23.14 9.24 -24.40
N ALA A 327 -22.10 9.64 -23.68
CA ALA A 327 -20.85 10.14 -24.25
C ALA A 327 -19.68 10.00 -23.27
N VAL A 328 -18.47 9.90 -23.82
CA VAL A 328 -17.19 9.91 -23.10
C VAL A 328 -16.42 11.18 -23.45
N ILE A 329 -15.93 11.90 -22.45
CA ILE A 329 -15.12 13.10 -22.60
C ILE A 329 -13.74 12.85 -21.98
N ASN A 330 -12.67 12.96 -22.77
CA ASN A 330 -11.29 12.75 -22.33
C ASN A 330 -10.54 14.08 -22.26
N LEU A 331 -9.99 14.41 -21.08
CA LEU A 331 -9.13 15.57 -20.85
C LEU A 331 -7.64 15.22 -20.79
N ALA A 332 -7.28 13.94 -20.82
CA ALA A 332 -5.89 13.49 -20.85
C ALA A 332 -5.22 13.84 -22.18
N THR A 333 -3.90 13.92 -22.14
CA THR A 333 -3.05 14.07 -23.33
C THR A 333 -2.34 12.76 -23.63
N GLU A 334 -1.87 12.58 -24.86
CA GLU A 334 -1.05 11.42 -25.27
C GLU A 334 0.23 11.23 -24.45
N ALA A 335 0.71 12.30 -23.79
CA ALA A 335 1.85 12.25 -22.88
C ALA A 335 1.54 11.63 -21.51
N SER A 336 0.27 11.32 -21.22
CA SER A 336 -0.13 10.67 -19.97
C SER A 336 0.40 9.24 -19.92
N SER A 337 0.94 8.83 -18.77
CA SER A 337 1.59 7.51 -18.61
C SER A 337 0.67 6.32 -18.88
N ASN A 338 -0.64 6.48 -18.67
CA ASN A 338 -1.66 5.47 -18.88
C ASN A 338 -2.52 5.73 -20.13
N TRP A 339 -2.06 6.55 -21.09
CA TRP A 339 -2.82 6.87 -22.30
C TRP A 339 -3.23 5.62 -23.12
N LEU A 340 -4.52 5.55 -23.48
CA LEU A 340 -5.07 4.46 -24.28
C LEU A 340 -5.24 4.88 -25.75
N ARG A 341 -4.38 4.36 -26.64
CA ARG A 341 -4.29 4.80 -28.04
C ARG A 341 -5.54 4.53 -28.88
N ASP A 342 -6.24 3.44 -28.59
CA ASP A 342 -7.43 2.97 -29.32
C ASP A 342 -8.74 3.33 -28.62
N GLU A 343 -8.71 4.22 -27.63
CA GLU A 343 -9.88 4.61 -26.84
C GLU A 343 -11.07 5.08 -27.68
N ALA A 344 -10.83 5.95 -28.67
CA ALA A 344 -11.89 6.45 -29.55
C ALA A 344 -12.57 5.30 -30.34
N GLN A 345 -11.80 4.29 -30.75
CA GLN A 345 -12.31 3.11 -31.44
C GLN A 345 -13.12 2.23 -30.48
N LEU A 346 -12.63 2.01 -29.26
CA LEU A 346 -13.33 1.25 -28.22
C LEU A 346 -14.68 1.90 -27.86
N CYS A 347 -14.70 3.22 -27.72
CA CYS A 347 -15.94 3.98 -27.49
C CYS A 347 -16.92 3.81 -28.66
N ALA A 348 -16.45 3.97 -29.90
CA ALA A 348 -17.28 3.82 -31.10
C ALA A 348 -17.91 2.42 -31.22
N GLN A 349 -17.18 1.35 -30.85
CA GLN A 349 -17.71 -0.02 -30.83
C GLN A 349 -18.88 -0.20 -29.86
N GLN A 350 -18.95 0.61 -28.81
CA GLN A 350 -20.03 0.59 -27.82
C GLN A 350 -21.12 1.63 -28.10
N GLY A 351 -21.04 2.35 -29.23
CA GLY A 351 -21.96 3.44 -29.55
C GLY A 351 -21.82 4.64 -28.60
N LEU A 352 -20.64 4.84 -28.01
CA LEU A 352 -20.31 5.98 -27.15
C LEU A 352 -19.60 7.06 -27.98
N PRO A 353 -20.26 8.19 -28.30
CA PRO A 353 -19.59 9.40 -28.77
C PRO A 353 -18.38 9.74 -27.91
N TYR A 354 -17.22 9.91 -28.55
CA TYR A 354 -15.97 10.26 -27.89
C TYR A 354 -15.59 11.71 -28.21
N HIS A 355 -15.31 12.48 -27.16
CA HIS A 355 -14.88 13.87 -27.24
C HIS A 355 -13.53 14.03 -26.57
N HIS A 356 -12.52 14.49 -27.31
CA HIS A 356 -11.18 14.74 -26.78
C HIS A 356 -10.94 16.24 -26.63
N LEU A 357 -10.73 16.69 -25.39
CA LEU A 357 -10.41 18.06 -25.02
C LEU A 357 -9.09 18.06 -24.23
N PRO A 358 -7.94 17.88 -24.91
CA PRO A 358 -6.66 17.68 -24.23
C PRO A 358 -6.28 18.90 -23.39
N VAL A 359 -6.05 18.71 -22.10
CA VAL A 359 -5.58 19.78 -21.18
C VAL A 359 -4.15 19.49 -20.75
N ALA A 360 -3.23 20.39 -21.05
CA ALA A 360 -1.84 20.27 -20.62
C ALA A 360 -1.74 20.32 -19.09
N TRP A 361 -1.04 19.36 -18.47
CA TRP A 361 -0.90 19.31 -17.01
C TRP A 361 -0.19 20.54 -16.45
N THR A 362 0.88 20.96 -17.13
CA THR A 362 1.79 22.02 -16.68
C THR A 362 1.27 23.44 -16.98
N GLN A 363 0.22 23.57 -17.78
CA GLN A 363 -0.26 24.87 -18.25
C GLN A 363 -1.76 24.83 -18.61
N PRO A 364 -2.66 24.61 -17.64
CA PRO A 364 -4.10 24.75 -17.88
C PRO A 364 -4.46 26.21 -18.19
N THR A 365 -5.37 26.42 -19.13
CA THR A 365 -5.79 27.75 -19.59
C THR A 365 -7.29 28.00 -19.40
N PRO A 366 -7.73 29.28 -19.30
CA PRO A 366 -9.15 29.61 -19.26
C PRO A 366 -9.92 29.10 -20.48
N ALA A 367 -9.29 29.10 -21.66
CA ALA A 367 -9.89 28.58 -22.89
C ALA A 367 -10.18 27.07 -22.81
N ASP A 368 -9.32 26.30 -22.12
CA ASP A 368 -9.58 24.87 -21.87
C ASP A 368 -10.86 24.68 -21.04
N PHE A 369 -11.02 25.50 -20.00
CA PHE A 369 -12.21 25.45 -19.15
C PHE A 369 -13.48 25.95 -19.87
N GLU A 370 -13.38 26.99 -20.69
CA GLU A 370 -14.47 27.47 -21.53
C GLU A 370 -14.90 26.40 -22.55
N GLY A 371 -13.95 25.71 -23.19
CA GLY A 371 -14.23 24.59 -24.09
C GLY A 371 -14.91 23.42 -23.37
N PHE A 372 -14.48 23.12 -22.15
CA PHE A 372 -15.11 22.11 -21.30
C PHE A 372 -16.56 22.46 -20.95
N THR A 373 -16.82 23.68 -20.47
CA THR A 373 -18.18 24.09 -20.09
C THR A 373 -19.11 24.17 -21.29
N ALA A 374 -18.65 24.69 -22.43
CA ALA A 374 -19.42 24.70 -23.67
C ALA A 374 -19.82 23.28 -24.14
N LEU A 375 -18.94 22.28 -23.94
CA LEU A 375 -19.27 20.89 -24.24
C LEU A 375 -20.29 20.30 -23.26
N LEU A 376 -20.17 20.61 -21.96
CA LEU A 376 -21.15 20.19 -20.96
C LEU A 376 -22.55 20.74 -21.25
N ASP A 377 -22.64 22.01 -21.65
CA ASP A 377 -23.91 22.67 -22.01
C ASP A 377 -24.51 22.05 -23.28
N LYS A 378 -23.68 21.77 -24.29
CA LYS A 378 -24.11 21.09 -25.52
C LYS A 378 -24.68 19.70 -25.24
N LEU A 379 -24.19 19.02 -24.22
CA LEU A 379 -24.58 17.66 -23.85
C LEU A 379 -25.42 17.61 -22.56
N GLN A 380 -26.08 18.71 -22.19
CA GLN A 380 -26.79 18.85 -20.92
C GLN A 380 -27.88 17.80 -20.66
N ASP A 381 -28.51 17.26 -21.71
CA ASP A 381 -29.56 16.25 -21.62
C ASP A 381 -29.04 14.80 -21.62
N GLN A 382 -27.71 14.62 -21.67
CA GLN A 382 -27.06 13.32 -21.78
C GLN A 382 -26.31 12.96 -20.51
N LYS A 383 -26.29 11.66 -20.19
CA LYS A 383 -25.46 11.12 -19.11
C LYS A 383 -24.00 11.00 -19.59
N LEU A 384 -23.07 11.66 -18.91
CA LEU A 384 -21.69 11.85 -19.36
C LEU A 384 -20.71 11.13 -18.45
N PHE A 385 -19.74 10.48 -19.08
CA PHE A 385 -18.57 9.97 -18.40
C PHE A 385 -17.35 10.80 -18.80
N ILE A 386 -16.69 11.43 -17.84
CA ILE A 386 -15.60 12.38 -18.09
C ILE A 386 -14.35 11.88 -17.40
N HIS A 387 -13.25 11.72 -18.11
CA HIS A 387 -12.03 11.22 -17.50
C HIS A 387 -10.78 11.98 -17.95
N CYS A 388 -9.71 11.78 -17.20
CA CYS A 388 -8.35 12.06 -17.64
C CYS A 388 -7.43 10.94 -17.13
N ALA A 389 -6.14 11.19 -16.93
CA ALA A 389 -5.21 10.15 -16.46
C ALA A 389 -5.56 9.62 -15.05
N LEU A 390 -5.71 10.51 -14.07
CA LEU A 390 -5.91 10.20 -12.64
C LEU A 390 -7.15 10.89 -12.02
N ASN A 391 -8.06 11.39 -12.86
CA ASN A 391 -9.19 12.26 -12.49
C ASN A 391 -8.83 13.66 -11.96
N MET A 392 -7.53 14.01 -11.84
CA MET A 392 -7.11 15.28 -11.24
C MET A 392 -7.52 16.52 -12.06
N ARG A 393 -7.36 16.48 -13.39
CA ARG A 393 -7.79 17.58 -14.29
C ARG A 393 -9.30 17.76 -14.27
N VAL A 394 -10.01 16.64 -14.31
CA VAL A 394 -11.47 16.63 -14.42
C VAL A 394 -12.09 17.09 -13.11
N SER A 395 -11.57 16.65 -11.96
CA SER A 395 -12.06 17.11 -10.66
C SER A 395 -11.84 18.62 -10.47
N ALA A 396 -10.71 19.18 -10.92
CA ALA A 396 -10.47 20.62 -10.91
C ALA A 396 -11.46 21.38 -11.81
N PHE A 397 -11.75 20.87 -13.01
CA PHE A 397 -12.71 21.47 -13.92
C PHE A 397 -14.15 21.33 -13.42
N MET A 398 -14.52 20.19 -12.82
CA MET A 398 -15.82 19.99 -12.19
C MET A 398 -16.01 20.91 -10.97
N PHE A 399 -14.96 21.10 -10.17
CA PHE A 399 -14.96 22.08 -9.07
C PHE A 399 -15.29 23.48 -9.60
N LEU A 400 -14.54 23.95 -10.61
CA LEU A 400 -14.76 25.27 -11.21
C LEU A 400 -16.16 25.38 -11.83
N HIS A 401 -16.64 24.35 -12.54
CA HIS A 401 -17.98 24.37 -13.14
C HIS A 401 -19.08 24.47 -12.08
N ARG A 402 -18.97 23.72 -10.98
CA ARG A 402 -19.95 23.76 -9.88
C ARG A 402 -20.00 25.13 -9.21
N VAL A 403 -18.84 25.72 -8.96
CA VAL A 403 -18.78 27.05 -8.34
C VAL A 403 -19.24 28.13 -9.32
N LEU A 404 -18.64 28.19 -10.51
CA LEU A 404 -18.80 29.29 -11.47
C LEU A 404 -20.11 29.23 -12.24
N ASN A 405 -20.55 28.05 -12.67
CA ASN A 405 -21.74 27.88 -13.52
C ASN A 405 -22.99 27.44 -12.74
N LEU A 406 -22.84 26.56 -11.75
CA LEU A 406 -23.98 26.07 -10.96
C LEU A 406 -24.25 26.89 -9.68
N GLY A 407 -23.31 27.77 -9.29
CA GLY A 407 -23.48 28.65 -8.13
C GLY A 407 -23.32 27.95 -6.79
N GLU A 408 -22.67 26.79 -6.75
CA GLU A 408 -22.35 26.11 -5.49
C GLU A 408 -21.28 26.87 -4.69
N SER A 409 -21.26 26.67 -3.37
CA SER A 409 -20.23 27.25 -2.52
C SER A 409 -18.88 26.57 -2.76
N VAL A 410 -17.80 27.33 -2.57
CA VAL A 410 -16.42 26.80 -2.71
C VAL A 410 -16.19 25.66 -1.73
N GLU A 411 -16.69 25.79 -0.51
CA GLU A 411 -16.56 24.78 0.55
C GLU A 411 -17.20 23.46 0.11
N ALA A 412 -18.43 23.50 -0.40
CA ALA A 412 -19.14 22.30 -0.86
C ALA A 412 -18.45 21.65 -2.06
N ALA A 413 -18.02 22.44 -3.06
CA ALA A 413 -17.38 21.90 -4.25
C ALA A 413 -15.98 21.34 -3.96
N SER A 414 -15.24 21.94 -3.02
CA SER A 414 -13.86 21.54 -2.70
C SER A 414 -13.76 20.16 -2.07
N GLN A 415 -14.81 19.66 -1.42
CA GLN A 415 -14.83 18.33 -0.81
C GLN A 415 -14.56 17.23 -1.83
N ASP A 416 -15.22 17.28 -2.99
CA ASP A 416 -15.01 16.28 -4.05
C ASP A 416 -13.65 16.42 -4.74
N LEU A 417 -13.12 17.64 -4.83
CA LEU A 417 -11.79 17.89 -5.36
C LEU A 417 -10.73 17.27 -4.46
N HIS A 418 -10.75 17.59 -3.17
CA HIS A 418 -9.80 17.08 -2.17
C HIS A 418 -9.95 15.59 -1.92
N ALA A 419 -11.13 15.03 -2.15
CA ALA A 419 -11.32 13.58 -2.11
C ALA A 419 -10.63 12.87 -3.29
N VAL A 420 -10.23 13.58 -4.35
CA VAL A 420 -9.39 13.03 -5.43
C VAL A 420 -7.92 13.37 -5.18
N TRP A 421 -7.62 14.63 -4.86
CA TRP A 421 -6.26 15.12 -4.64
C TRP A 421 -6.25 16.56 -4.11
N THR A 422 -5.13 16.98 -3.53
CA THR A 422 -4.88 18.39 -3.22
C THR A 422 -4.17 19.07 -4.39
N PRO A 423 -4.73 20.14 -4.99
CA PRO A 423 -4.10 20.85 -6.09
C PRO A 423 -2.65 21.25 -5.81
N ASP A 424 -1.77 21.00 -6.78
CA ASP A 424 -0.41 21.52 -6.75
C ASP A 424 -0.39 23.03 -7.02
N GLU A 425 0.79 23.66 -6.94
CA GLU A 425 0.93 25.11 -7.15
C GLU A 425 0.43 25.56 -8.54
N THR A 426 0.53 24.71 -9.56
CA THR A 426 0.09 25.05 -10.92
C THR A 426 -1.44 25.09 -10.98
N TRP A 427 -2.09 24.04 -10.49
CA TRP A 427 -3.54 23.93 -10.52
C TRP A 427 -4.22 24.85 -9.51
N GLN A 428 -3.61 25.08 -8.35
CA GLN A 428 -4.13 26.05 -7.38
C GLN A 428 -4.14 27.46 -7.96
N ARG A 429 -3.04 27.91 -8.59
CA ARG A 429 -2.98 29.23 -9.26
C ARG A 429 -4.01 29.35 -10.38
N PHE A 430 -4.22 28.28 -11.14
CA PHE A 430 -5.25 28.25 -12.18
C PHE A 430 -6.65 28.40 -11.60
N ILE A 431 -6.98 27.62 -10.56
CA ILE A 431 -8.27 27.67 -9.88
C ILE A 431 -8.53 29.07 -9.31
N ASP A 432 -7.58 29.63 -8.58
CA ASP A 432 -7.70 30.96 -7.96
C ASP A 432 -7.89 32.05 -9.02
N GLY A 433 -7.12 31.98 -10.11
CA GLY A 433 -7.25 32.90 -11.23
C GLY A 433 -8.63 32.85 -11.90
N MET A 434 -9.23 31.67 -12.01
CA MET A 434 -10.58 31.50 -12.54
C MET A 434 -11.66 32.05 -11.59
N LEU A 435 -11.52 31.83 -10.28
CA LEU A 435 -12.44 32.36 -9.27
C LEU A 435 -12.40 33.90 -9.20
N GLN A 436 -11.22 34.50 -9.29
CA GLN A 436 -11.05 35.96 -9.26
C GLN A 436 -11.66 36.65 -10.49
N ARG A 437 -11.62 36.03 -11.67
CA ARG A 437 -12.24 36.56 -12.89
C ARG A 437 -13.75 36.77 -12.74
N ARG A 438 -14.44 35.92 -11.98
CA ARG A 438 -15.88 36.07 -11.71
C ARG A 438 -16.20 37.23 -10.77
N LEU A 439 -15.30 37.54 -9.82
CA LEU A 439 -15.48 38.69 -8.93
C LEU A 439 -15.28 40.04 -9.63
N SER A 440 -14.64 40.03 -10.81
CA SER A 440 -14.32 41.21 -11.60
C SER A 440 -15.20 41.39 -12.85
N SER A 441 -16.06 40.41 -13.16
CA SER A 441 -17.10 40.42 -14.21
C SER A 441 -18.49 40.61 -13.61
#